data_AF-W4RKB9-F1
#
_entry.id   AF-W4RKB9-F1
#
_cell.length_a   1.000
_cell.length_b   1.000
_cell.length_c   1.000
_cell.angle_alpha   90.00
_cell.angle_beta   90.00
_cell.angle_gamma   90.00
#
_symmetry.space_group_name_H-M   'P 1'
#
loop_
_entity.id
_entity.type
_entity.pdbx_description
1 polymer ?
#
loop_
_entity_poly.entity_id
_entity_poly.type
_entity_poly.pdbx_seq_one_letter_code
_entity_poly.pdbx_strand_id
1 'polypeptide(L)'
;MGHSNHQIKVNKNEFIWNSQEGELTFDGAPALLFWDSAIELFLNTIEEISGSDVSTTVYEVTGFRMGKLVSSYYEGRTDVVELLNEYSDIYKSAGWGIFEIHDYSYEEKRAVVRIRNSWEHRIFKLAGKNKAGVLLPSHCRYFQRTIQARHVV
;
A
#
# COMPACT_ATOMS: atom_id res chain seq x y z
N MET A 1 -23.33 -20.09 -21.54
CA MET A 1 -22.84 -19.90 -20.16
C MET A 1 -22.48 -18.44 -20.03
N GLY A 2 -23.07 -17.72 -19.08
CA GLY A 2 -23.00 -16.26 -19.03
C GLY A 2 -21.57 -15.78 -18.80
N HIS A 3 -21.08 -14.96 -19.72
CA HIS A 3 -19.82 -14.25 -19.65
C HIS A 3 -19.96 -13.12 -18.64
N SER A 4 -19.56 -13.34 -17.39
CA SER A 4 -19.67 -12.30 -16.36
C SER A 4 -18.31 -11.68 -16.09
N ASN A 5 -18.04 -10.60 -16.84
CA ASN A 5 -17.14 -9.57 -16.35
C ASN A 5 -17.85 -8.88 -15.18
N HIS A 6 -17.23 -8.94 -14.01
CA HIS A 6 -17.79 -8.30 -12.82
C HIS A 6 -17.07 -6.99 -12.58
N GLN A 7 -17.84 -5.92 -12.41
CA GLN A 7 -17.33 -4.61 -12.09
C GLN A 7 -17.99 -4.14 -10.80
N ILE A 8 -17.18 -3.67 -9.87
CA ILE A 8 -17.66 -3.02 -8.65
C ILE A 8 -16.85 -1.76 -8.40
N LYS A 9 -17.53 -0.72 -7.93
CA LYS A 9 -16.89 0.48 -7.44
C LYS A 9 -16.92 0.46 -5.92
N VAL A 10 -15.74 0.61 -5.32
CA VAL A 10 -15.57 0.78 -3.88
C VAL A 10 -15.03 2.19 -3.68
N ASN A 11 -15.85 3.07 -3.10
CA ASN A 11 -15.58 4.52 -3.08
C ASN A 11 -15.41 5.06 -4.51
N LYS A 12 -14.27 5.69 -4.82
CA LYS A 12 -13.91 6.17 -6.16
C LYS A 12 -13.13 5.14 -6.99
N ASN A 13 -12.71 4.03 -6.38
CA ASN A 13 -11.85 3.04 -7.03
C ASN A 13 -12.67 1.94 -7.68
N GLU A 14 -12.17 1.42 -8.79
CA GLU A 14 -12.82 0.43 -9.63
C GLU A 14 -12.08 -0.91 -9.61
N PHE A 15 -12.83 -1.99 -9.44
CA PHE A 15 -12.34 -3.34 -9.62
C PHE A 15 -13.07 -4.00 -10.79
N ILE A 16 -12.31 -4.66 -11.66
CA ILE A 16 -12.85 -5.43 -12.78
C ILE A 16 -12.27 -6.84 -12.71
N TRP A 17 -13.15 -7.84 -12.62
CA TRP A 17 -12.79 -9.25 -12.77
C TRP A 17 -13.21 -9.73 -14.15
N ASN A 18 -12.25 -10.10 -14.97
CA ASN A 18 -12.48 -10.87 -16.18
C ASN A 18 -12.27 -12.36 -15.85
N SER A 19 -13.37 -13.05 -15.54
CA SER A 19 -13.35 -14.45 -15.13
C SER A 19 -12.94 -15.42 -16.24
N GLN A 20 -13.01 -15.00 -17.51
CA GLN A 20 -12.56 -15.83 -18.65
C GLN A 20 -11.05 -15.82 -18.79
N GLU A 21 -10.44 -14.66 -18.65
CA GLU A 21 -8.98 -14.50 -18.77
C GLU A 21 -8.26 -14.71 -17.42
N GLY A 22 -9.02 -14.81 -16.32
CA GLY A 22 -8.45 -14.96 -14.97
C GLY A 22 -7.81 -13.68 -14.44
N GLU A 23 -8.24 -12.52 -14.95
CA GLU A 23 -7.63 -11.22 -14.66
C GLU A 23 -8.46 -10.43 -13.64
N LEU A 24 -7.76 -9.84 -12.68
CA LEU A 24 -8.29 -8.79 -11.81
C LEU A 24 -7.53 -7.50 -12.11
N THR A 25 -8.26 -6.41 -12.35
CA THR A 25 -7.68 -5.08 -12.37
C THR A 25 -8.27 -4.21 -11.27
N PHE A 26 -7.43 -3.32 -10.74
CA PHE A 26 -7.77 -2.31 -9.75
C PHE A 26 -7.30 -0.95 -10.27
N ASP A 27 -8.24 -0.02 -10.46
CA ASP A 27 -8.03 1.28 -11.10
C ASP A 27 -7.24 1.19 -12.43
N GLY A 28 -7.59 0.19 -13.25
CA GLY A 28 -7.00 -0.03 -14.58
C GLY A 28 -5.64 -0.72 -14.58
N ALA A 29 -5.04 -1.01 -13.42
CA ALA A 29 -3.80 -1.78 -13.30
C ALA A 29 -4.08 -3.25 -12.93
N PRO A 30 -3.36 -4.23 -13.50
CA PRO A 30 -3.45 -5.61 -13.07
C PRO A 30 -3.13 -5.76 -11.58
N ALA A 31 -3.95 -6.53 -10.88
CA ALA A 31 -3.83 -6.78 -9.45
C ALA A 31 -4.01 -8.26 -9.16
N LEU A 32 -3.47 -8.68 -8.01
CA LEU A 32 -3.53 -10.07 -7.54
C LEU A 32 -4.01 -10.08 -6.09
N LEU A 33 -4.87 -11.04 -5.77
CA LEU A 33 -5.33 -11.27 -4.40
C LEU A 33 -4.44 -12.31 -3.72
N PHE A 34 -3.98 -12.00 -2.52
CA PHE A 34 -3.37 -12.97 -1.63
C PHE A 34 -4.15 -13.03 -0.31
N TRP A 35 -4.33 -14.24 0.22
CA TRP A 35 -4.75 -14.41 1.60
C TRP A 35 -3.64 -13.93 2.55
N ASP A 36 -4.02 -13.38 3.71
CA ASP A 36 -3.06 -12.96 4.76
C ASP A 36 -2.07 -14.10 5.08
N SER A 37 -2.52 -15.35 5.16
CA SER A 37 -1.66 -16.52 5.40
C SER A 37 -0.65 -16.82 4.28
N ALA A 38 -0.98 -16.51 3.02
CA ALA A 38 -0.07 -16.72 1.90
C ALA A 38 1.06 -15.68 1.91
N ILE A 39 0.74 -14.42 2.22
CA ILE A 39 1.75 -13.37 2.42
C ILE A 39 2.59 -13.66 3.67
N GLU A 40 1.97 -14.11 4.76
CA GLU A 40 2.69 -14.52 5.96
C GLU A 40 3.72 -15.60 5.64
N LEU A 41 3.32 -16.66 4.93
CA LEU A 41 4.24 -17.73 4.49
C LEU A 41 5.38 -17.18 3.64
N PHE A 42 5.08 -16.27 2.70
CA PHE A 42 6.08 -15.65 1.83
C PHE A 42 7.10 -14.84 2.64
N LEU A 43 6.64 -13.99 3.56
CA LEU A 43 7.50 -13.17 4.42
C LEU A 43 8.32 -14.07 5.34
N ASN A 44 7.71 -15.05 6.01
CA ASN A 44 8.40 -15.97 6.91
C ASN A 44 9.47 -16.79 6.18
N THR A 45 9.20 -17.25 4.95
CA THR A 45 10.20 -17.95 4.13
C THR A 45 11.42 -17.07 3.84
N ILE A 46 11.22 -15.77 3.55
CA ILE A 46 12.34 -14.82 3.38
C ILE A 46 13.14 -14.71 4.68
N GLU A 47 12.48 -14.54 5.81
CA GLU A 47 13.15 -14.42 7.13
C GLU A 47 13.91 -15.69 7.51
N GLU A 48 13.34 -16.87 7.25
CA GLU A 48 13.97 -18.16 7.53
C GLU A 48 15.25 -18.36 6.73
N ILE A 49 15.24 -18.01 5.43
CA ILE A 49 16.38 -18.21 4.53
C ILE A 49 17.46 -17.14 4.74
N SER A 50 17.06 -15.88 4.94
CA SER A 50 17.99 -14.73 4.94
C SER A 50 18.41 -14.27 6.34
N GLY A 51 17.70 -14.70 7.38
CA GLY A 51 17.85 -14.18 8.74
C GLY A 51 17.11 -12.85 8.96
N SER A 52 16.90 -12.53 10.23
CA SER A 52 16.09 -11.37 10.66
C SER A 52 16.58 -10.04 10.06
N ASP A 53 17.87 -9.72 10.18
CA ASP A 53 18.37 -8.39 9.78
C ASP A 53 18.29 -8.15 8.26
N VAL A 54 18.61 -9.17 7.47
CA VAL A 54 18.53 -9.10 6.00
C VAL A 54 17.07 -9.02 5.57
N SER A 55 16.19 -9.83 6.17
CA SER A 55 14.76 -9.81 5.86
C SER A 55 14.11 -8.45 6.15
N THR A 56 14.44 -7.82 7.30
CA THR A 56 14.01 -6.46 7.63
C THR A 56 14.44 -5.47 6.54
N THR A 57 15.70 -5.54 6.09
CA THR A 57 16.20 -4.68 5.01
C THR A 57 15.43 -4.91 3.70
N VAL A 58 15.15 -6.18 3.36
CA VAL A 58 14.34 -6.53 2.17
C VAL A 58 12.94 -5.91 2.27
N TYR A 59 12.28 -6.00 3.42
CA TYR A 59 10.94 -5.44 3.62
C TYR A 59 10.94 -3.91 3.55
N GLU A 60 11.92 -3.24 4.18
CA GLU A 60 12.07 -1.78 4.13
C GLU A 60 12.29 -1.28 2.69
N VAL A 61 13.24 -1.88 1.97
CA VAL A 61 13.56 -1.51 0.59
C VAL A 61 12.37 -1.80 -0.33
N THR A 62 11.66 -2.91 -0.11
CA THR A 62 10.45 -3.25 -0.86
C THR A 62 9.36 -2.22 -0.62
N GLY A 63 9.08 -1.87 0.64
CA GLY A 63 8.14 -0.80 1.02
C GLY A 63 8.49 0.52 0.34
N PHE A 64 9.73 0.96 0.45
CA PHE A 64 10.19 2.21 -0.17
C PHE A 64 10.03 2.21 -1.71
N ARG A 65 10.35 1.09 -2.37
CA ARG A 65 10.20 0.94 -3.84
C ARG A 65 8.73 0.90 -4.26
N MET A 66 7.87 0.24 -3.50
CA MET A 66 6.42 0.27 -3.74
C MET A 66 5.86 1.68 -3.55
N GLY A 67 6.30 2.40 -2.53
CA GLY A 67 5.93 3.80 -2.32
C GLY A 67 6.30 4.66 -3.52
N LYS A 68 7.48 4.42 -4.11
CA LYS A 68 7.91 5.06 -5.36
C LYS A 68 7.02 4.73 -6.54
N LEU A 69 6.75 3.45 -6.76
CA LEU A 69 5.89 3.00 -7.85
C LEU A 69 4.48 3.59 -7.73
N VAL A 70 3.89 3.60 -6.53
CA VAL A 70 2.54 4.15 -6.37
C VAL A 70 2.53 5.66 -6.56
N SER A 71 3.58 6.34 -6.10
CA SER A 71 3.72 7.80 -6.25
C SER A 71 3.75 8.25 -7.72
N SER A 72 4.21 7.41 -8.65
CA SER A 72 4.21 7.76 -10.08
C SER A 72 2.81 7.80 -10.68
N TYR A 73 1.83 7.05 -10.15
CA TYR A 73 0.43 7.14 -10.63
C TYR A 73 -0.20 8.51 -10.36
N TYR A 74 0.36 9.27 -9.43
CA TYR A 74 -0.14 10.59 -9.11
C TYR A 74 0.59 11.69 -9.88
N GLU A 75 1.61 11.40 -10.70
CA GLU A 75 2.37 12.41 -11.46
C GLU A 75 1.45 13.37 -12.22
N GLY A 76 1.79 14.67 -12.18
CA GLY A 76 0.97 15.75 -12.74
C GLY A 76 -0.11 16.31 -11.80
N ARG A 77 -0.41 15.67 -10.67
CA ARG A 77 -1.32 16.22 -9.64
C ARG A 77 -0.59 17.18 -8.70
N THR A 78 -1.14 18.38 -8.54
CA THR A 78 -0.57 19.49 -7.76
C THR A 78 -1.33 19.81 -6.47
N ASP A 79 -2.62 19.51 -6.39
CA ASP A 79 -3.40 19.68 -5.15
C ASP A 79 -3.02 18.58 -4.15
N VAL A 80 -2.30 18.99 -3.10
CA VAL A 80 -1.83 18.06 -2.07
C VAL A 80 -2.97 17.57 -1.18
N VAL A 81 -3.97 18.39 -0.89
CA VAL A 81 -5.09 17.94 -0.04
C VAL A 81 -5.90 16.87 -0.76
N GLU A 82 -6.17 17.08 -2.05
CA GLU A 82 -6.82 16.09 -2.89
C GLU A 82 -5.99 14.79 -2.98
N LEU A 83 -4.69 14.92 -3.26
CA LEU A 83 -3.76 13.79 -3.32
C LEU A 83 -3.75 12.96 -2.04
N LEU A 84 -3.74 13.62 -0.88
CA LEU A 84 -3.77 12.98 0.43
C LEU A 84 -5.07 12.19 0.66
N ASN A 85 -6.21 12.73 0.23
CA ASN A 85 -7.50 12.05 0.32
C ASN A 85 -7.56 10.84 -0.61
N GLU A 86 -7.11 10.98 -1.86
CA GLU A 86 -7.07 9.87 -2.82
C GLU A 86 -6.13 8.74 -2.38
N TYR A 87 -4.99 9.11 -1.77
CA TYR A 87 -4.07 8.14 -1.17
C TYR A 87 -4.75 7.36 -0.05
N SER A 88 -5.49 8.01 0.85
CA SER A 88 -6.24 7.32 1.89
C SER A 88 -7.29 6.37 1.29
N ASP A 89 -8.06 6.85 0.31
CA ASP A 89 -9.16 6.08 -0.30
C ASP A 89 -8.67 4.84 -1.05
N ILE A 90 -7.58 4.95 -1.82
CA ILE A 90 -7.07 3.81 -2.59
C ILE A 90 -6.62 2.65 -1.69
N TYR A 91 -5.91 2.91 -0.59
CA TYR A 91 -5.47 1.85 0.33
C TYR A 91 -6.61 1.25 1.12
N LYS A 92 -7.61 2.07 1.47
CA LYS A 92 -8.82 1.61 2.13
C LYS A 92 -9.61 0.68 1.20
N SER A 93 -9.81 1.07 -0.06
CA SER A 93 -10.50 0.26 -1.06
C SER A 93 -9.74 -1.03 -1.38
N ALA A 94 -8.41 -0.97 -1.51
CA ALA A 94 -7.54 -2.12 -1.76
C ALA A 94 -7.39 -3.07 -0.56
N GLY A 95 -7.96 -2.75 0.61
CA GLY A 95 -7.89 -3.60 1.80
C GLY A 95 -6.55 -3.54 2.54
N TRP A 96 -5.70 -2.54 2.27
CA TRP A 96 -4.39 -2.42 2.91
C TRP A 96 -4.48 -1.96 4.38
N GLY A 97 -5.57 -1.29 4.74
CA GLY A 97 -5.81 -0.70 6.04
C GLY A 97 -6.49 0.67 5.90
N ILE A 98 -6.76 1.30 7.03
CA ILE A 98 -7.27 2.67 7.08
C ILE A 98 -6.08 3.59 7.32
N PHE A 99 -5.77 4.45 6.35
CA PHE A 99 -4.67 5.41 6.42
C PHE A 99 -5.25 6.78 6.74
N GLU A 100 -4.98 7.29 7.94
CA GLU A 100 -5.47 8.58 8.42
C GLU A 100 -4.31 9.55 8.53
N ILE A 101 -4.36 10.66 7.80
CA ILE A 101 -3.34 11.71 7.89
C ILE A 101 -3.76 12.63 9.02
N HIS A 102 -3.10 12.48 10.16
CA HIS A 102 -3.43 13.20 11.39
C HIS A 102 -2.82 14.59 11.41
N ASP A 103 -1.65 14.75 10.78
CA ASP A 103 -0.93 16.02 10.73
C ASP A 103 -0.03 16.06 9.49
N TYR A 104 0.08 17.22 8.87
CA TYR A 104 0.95 17.47 7.72
C TYR A 104 1.47 18.90 7.78
N SER A 105 2.80 19.05 7.77
CA SER A 105 3.47 20.34 7.65
C SER A 105 4.46 20.28 6.50
N TYR A 106 4.24 21.18 5.54
CA TYR A 106 5.14 21.37 4.42
C TYR A 106 6.48 21.95 4.87
N GLU A 107 6.45 23.00 5.69
CA GLU A 107 7.65 23.68 6.20
C GLU A 107 8.56 22.71 6.96
N GLU A 108 7.98 21.91 7.86
CA GLU A 108 8.70 20.92 8.67
C GLU A 108 9.03 19.64 7.90
N LYS A 109 8.59 19.53 6.64
CA LYS A 109 8.71 18.32 5.82
C LYS A 109 8.25 17.08 6.60
N ARG A 110 7.11 17.20 7.28
CA ARG A 110 6.61 16.18 8.22
C ARG A 110 5.17 15.80 7.90
N ALA A 111 4.90 14.49 7.90
CA ALA A 111 3.55 13.94 7.90
C ALA A 111 3.42 12.95 9.05
N VAL A 112 2.27 12.93 9.70
CA VAL A 112 1.89 11.94 10.71
C VAL A 112 0.73 11.14 10.16
N VAL A 113 1.01 9.89 9.81
CA VAL A 113 0.01 8.95 9.31
C VAL A 113 -0.29 7.94 10.39
N ARG A 114 -1.56 7.83 10.78
CA ARG A 114 -2.07 6.77 11.63
C ARG A 114 -2.64 5.68 10.74
N ILE A 115 -2.14 4.46 10.90
CA ILE A 115 -2.63 3.31 10.14
C ILE A 115 -3.39 2.38 11.10
N ARG A 116 -4.65 2.06 10.77
CA ARG A 116 -5.50 1.14 11.54
C ARG A 116 -5.89 -0.06 10.69
N ASN A 117 -6.06 -1.22 11.31
CA ASN A 117 -6.44 -2.48 10.64
C ASN A 117 -5.54 -2.83 9.44
N SER A 118 -4.25 -2.47 9.50
CA SER A 118 -3.34 -2.76 8.38
C SER A 118 -3.13 -4.25 8.20
N TRP A 119 -3.02 -4.69 6.95
CA TRP A 119 -2.70 -6.09 6.65
C TRP A 119 -1.38 -6.51 7.31
N GLU A 120 -0.38 -5.63 7.31
CA GLU A 120 0.93 -5.91 7.90
C GLU A 120 0.82 -6.17 9.41
N HIS A 121 0.02 -5.37 10.13
CA HIS A 121 -0.22 -5.62 11.55
C HIS A 121 -1.01 -6.90 11.80
N ARG A 122 -2.03 -7.20 10.97
CA ARG A 122 -2.81 -8.45 11.09
C ARG A 122 -1.89 -9.67 10.94
N ILE A 123 -1.04 -9.68 9.93
CA ILE A 123 -0.09 -10.77 9.67
C ILE A 123 0.93 -10.94 10.79
N PHE A 124 1.63 -9.88 11.20
CA PHE A 124 2.64 -10.01 12.26
C PHE A 124 2.04 -10.34 13.64
N LYS A 125 0.81 -9.90 13.90
CA LYS A 125 0.06 -10.31 15.10
C LYS A 125 -0.27 -11.80 15.08
N LEU A 126 -0.69 -12.35 13.93
CA LEU A 126 -0.95 -13.80 13.76
C LEU A 126 0.33 -14.62 13.97
N ALA A 127 1.48 -14.12 13.52
CA ALA A 127 2.78 -14.78 13.66
C ALA A 127 3.32 -14.81 15.11
N GLY A 128 2.63 -14.20 16.09
CA GLY A 128 3.11 -14.10 17.47
C GLY A 128 4.40 -13.28 17.64
N LYS A 129 4.83 -12.58 16.58
CA LYS A 129 6.05 -11.77 16.57
C LYS A 129 5.69 -10.38 17.10
N ASN A 130 6.32 -9.96 18.19
CA ASN A 130 6.23 -8.58 18.69
C ASN A 130 7.08 -7.60 17.84
N LYS A 131 7.19 -7.86 16.53
CA LYS A 131 7.93 -7.07 15.56
C LYS A 131 6.99 -6.05 14.94
N ALA A 132 7.35 -4.77 15.03
CA ALA A 132 6.70 -3.74 14.24
C ALA A 132 7.01 -4.01 12.75
N GLY A 133 5.97 -4.07 11.93
CA GLY A 133 6.14 -4.14 10.48
C GLY A 133 6.86 -2.90 9.95
N VAL A 134 7.78 -3.10 9.01
CA VAL A 134 8.64 -2.04 8.45
C VAL A 134 8.27 -1.69 7.01
N LEU A 135 7.44 -2.49 6.35
CA LEU A 135 7.09 -2.33 4.94
C LEU A 135 6.12 -1.18 4.74
N LEU A 136 4.99 -1.12 5.48
CA LEU A 136 4.04 -0.02 5.33
C LEU A 136 4.60 1.33 5.79
N PRO A 137 5.37 1.43 6.90
CA PRO A 137 6.08 2.66 7.24
C PRO A 137 7.05 3.12 6.14
N SER A 138 7.83 2.20 5.56
CA SER A 138 8.77 2.53 4.48
C SER A 138 8.07 2.97 3.20
N HIS A 139 6.92 2.37 2.91
CA HIS A 139 6.03 2.77 1.83
C HIS A 139 5.50 4.21 2.00
N CYS A 140 4.99 4.54 3.19
CA CYS A 140 4.53 5.90 3.51
C CYS A 140 5.67 6.92 3.42
N ARG A 141 6.90 6.54 3.83
CA ARG A 141 8.08 7.41 3.80
C ARG A 141 8.41 7.92 2.40
N TYR A 142 8.26 7.10 1.37
CA TYR A 142 8.47 7.57 0.00
C TYR A 142 7.38 8.54 -0.42
N PHE A 143 6.12 8.19 -0.18
CA PHE A 143 5.00 9.04 -0.55
C PHE A 143 5.10 10.46 0.05
N GLN A 144 5.50 10.55 1.32
CA GLN A 144 5.79 11.84 1.97
C GLN A 144 6.85 12.67 1.22
N ARG A 145 7.91 12.03 0.71
CA ARG A 145 8.93 12.71 -0.12
C ARG A 145 8.36 13.23 -1.43
N THR A 146 7.47 12.48 -2.06
CA THR A 146 6.83 12.90 -3.32
C THR A 146 5.96 14.13 -3.13
N ILE A 147 5.14 14.15 -2.07
CA ILE A 147 4.30 15.32 -1.75
C ILE A 147 5.18 16.56 -1.57
N GLN A 148 6.28 16.43 -0.83
CA GLN A 148 7.21 17.55 -0.59
C GLN A 148 7.89 18.06 -1.86
N ALA A 149 8.25 17.17 -2.79
CA ALA A 149 8.90 17.56 -4.04
C ALA A 149 7.97 18.36 -4.98
N ARG A 150 6.65 18.21 -4.84
CA ARG A 150 5.65 18.79 -5.76
C ARG A 150 5.12 20.16 -5.36
N HIS A 151 5.45 20.63 -4.15
CA HIS A 151 5.14 21.99 -3.69
C HIS A 151 6.28 22.99 -3.94
N VAL A 152 7.34 22.57 -4.64
CA VAL A 152 8.52 23.41 -4.99
C VAL A 152 8.40 23.97 -6.43
N VAL A 153 7.25 23.84 -7.10
CA VAL A 153 7.02 24.33 -8.48
C VAL A 153 6.03 25.48 -8.48
#